data_AF-A0AA37V8H2-F1
#
_entry.id   AF-A0AA37V8H2-F1
#
_cell.length_a   1.000
_cell.length_b   1.000
_cell.length_c   1.000
_cell.angle_alpha   90.00
_cell.angle_beta   90.00
_cell.angle_gamma   90.00
#
_symmetry.space_group_name_H-M   'P 1'
#
loop_
_entity.id
_entity.type
_entity.pdbx_description
1 polymer ?
#
loop_
_entity_poly.entity_id
_entity_poly.type
_entity_poly.pdbx_seq_one_letter_code
_entity_poly.pdbx_strand_id
1 'polypeptide(L)'
;MTRKRKRRANQEAFESAFAAVPTDTYKHRVLAHLADVYSAIRPLAWLDSKRRLNFVGSSLLFEVGTTRLLVTAAHVLDEEARHGPLHVATPAGQTTVGGLRRWTQAPDGDRDADPFDLGFVVLDPQTSQALASCRHLTLEDVDPSLEDPELPEDCLAIGFPGNWVSHSDPATAVATPMFAVGPRLKASEHQGLGVAEPFHALMGFDKESSVDLEGPRIPPDPFGMSGGGLWRFSSLRRGQEARNRLLGVLIEWRGPTLIATRAGVLLSAIRDLVPGASAELSDAAPPDLRNERERTEPERRRTDAQEPGD
;
A
#
# COMPACT_ATOMS: atom_id res chain seq x y z
N MET A 1 24.54 17.12 -17.03
CA MET A 1 23.38 16.90 -17.93
C MET A 1 22.31 17.95 -17.61
N THR A 2 21.75 18.69 -18.58
CA THR A 2 20.85 19.83 -18.32
C THR A 2 19.42 19.38 -17.94
N ARG A 3 18.72 20.12 -17.06
CA ARG A 3 17.35 19.82 -16.59
C ARG A 3 16.35 19.54 -17.74
N LYS A 4 16.47 20.27 -18.85
CA LYS A 4 15.63 20.10 -20.06
C LYS A 4 15.86 18.77 -20.77
N ARG A 5 17.11 18.28 -20.81
CA ARG A 5 17.48 17.00 -21.44
C ARG A 5 17.03 15.81 -20.58
N LYS A 6 17.08 15.96 -19.25
CA LYS A 6 16.53 14.97 -18.30
C LYS A 6 15.00 14.85 -18.39
N ARG A 7 14.27 15.97 -18.36
CA ARG A 7 12.80 15.96 -18.49
C ARG A 7 12.34 15.29 -19.77
N ARG A 8 13.08 15.50 -20.87
CA ARG A 8 12.80 14.82 -22.15
C ARG A 8 13.06 13.30 -22.08
N ALA A 9 14.14 12.86 -21.43
CA ALA A 9 14.40 11.42 -21.24
C ALA A 9 13.35 10.75 -20.34
N ASN A 10 12.91 11.40 -19.26
CA ASN A 10 11.85 10.87 -18.39
C ASN A 10 10.49 10.87 -19.10
N GLN A 11 10.22 11.88 -19.93
CA GLN A 11 9.07 11.89 -20.83
C GLN A 11 9.13 10.75 -21.84
N GLU A 12 10.29 10.50 -22.46
CA GLU A 12 10.50 9.40 -23.40
C GLU A 12 10.43 8.03 -22.69
N ALA A 13 10.82 7.91 -21.42
CA ALA A 13 10.71 6.68 -20.63
C ALA A 13 9.28 6.43 -20.14
N PHE A 14 8.58 7.48 -19.69
CA PHE A 14 7.14 7.44 -19.41
C PHE A 14 6.39 7.08 -20.69
N GLU A 15 6.57 7.86 -21.75
CA GLU A 15 6.01 7.56 -23.06
C GLU A 15 6.41 6.14 -23.47
N SER A 16 7.66 5.70 -23.42
CA SER A 16 8.05 4.32 -23.75
C SER A 16 7.36 3.26 -22.90
N ALA A 17 7.19 3.49 -21.59
CA ALA A 17 6.43 2.62 -20.70
C ALA A 17 4.94 2.55 -21.08
N PHE A 18 4.44 3.57 -21.79
CA PHE A 18 3.06 3.72 -22.25
C PHE A 18 2.88 3.70 -23.79
N ALA A 19 3.95 3.57 -24.60
CA ALA A 19 4.00 3.84 -26.05
C ALA A 19 3.86 2.60 -26.91
N ALA A 20 3.80 1.41 -26.29
CA ALA A 20 3.44 0.19 -26.99
C ALA A 20 1.96 0.16 -27.42
N VAL A 21 1.17 1.22 -27.15
CA VAL A 21 -0.29 1.22 -27.34
C VAL A 21 -0.78 2.59 -27.90
N PRO A 22 -1.72 2.62 -28.87
CA PRO A 22 -2.17 3.86 -29.53
C PRO A 22 -2.69 4.94 -28.58
N THR A 23 -2.28 6.19 -28.82
CA THR A 23 -1.90 7.16 -27.78
C THR A 23 -3.01 8.03 -27.18
N ASP A 24 -4.23 8.08 -27.71
CA ASP A 24 -5.27 8.95 -27.14
C ASP A 24 -6.30 8.19 -26.30
N THR A 25 -6.88 7.10 -26.80
CA THR A 25 -7.91 6.34 -26.06
C THR A 25 -7.33 5.50 -24.92
N TYR A 26 -6.06 5.10 -25.00
CA TYR A 26 -5.41 4.30 -23.96
C TYR A 26 -4.90 5.17 -22.80
N LYS A 27 -4.33 6.35 -23.09
CA LYS A 27 -3.91 7.30 -22.05
C LYS A 27 -5.09 7.74 -21.17
N HIS A 28 -6.25 8.02 -21.78
CA HIS A 28 -7.47 8.31 -21.01
C HIS A 28 -7.95 7.12 -20.18
N ARG A 29 -7.84 5.89 -20.68
CA ARG A 29 -8.19 4.68 -19.93
C ARG A 29 -7.25 4.41 -18.76
N VAL A 30 -5.94 4.54 -18.98
CA VAL A 30 -4.93 4.43 -17.92
C VAL A 30 -5.15 5.50 -16.87
N LEU A 31 -5.30 6.78 -17.25
CA LEU A 31 -5.56 7.86 -16.30
C LEU A 31 -6.88 7.68 -15.53
N ALA A 32 -7.95 7.22 -16.20
CA ALA A 32 -9.21 6.91 -15.54
C ALA A 32 -9.08 5.71 -14.57
N HIS A 33 -8.31 4.68 -14.94
CA HIS A 33 -8.04 3.55 -14.06
C HIS A 33 -7.14 3.95 -12.89
N LEU A 34 -6.11 4.77 -13.12
CA LEU A 34 -5.30 5.34 -12.06
C LEU A 34 -6.16 6.19 -11.13
N ALA A 35 -7.10 6.97 -11.68
CA ALA A 35 -8.07 7.76 -10.92
C ALA A 35 -8.93 6.92 -10.00
N ASP A 36 -9.44 5.79 -10.50
CA ASP A 36 -10.15 4.84 -9.68
C ASP A 36 -9.27 4.29 -8.55
N VAL A 37 -8.05 3.82 -8.85
CA VAL A 37 -7.16 3.20 -7.85
C VAL A 37 -6.67 4.20 -6.80
N TYR A 38 -6.14 5.35 -7.20
CA TYR A 38 -5.66 6.35 -6.24
C TYR A 38 -6.81 6.97 -5.45
N SER A 39 -8.07 6.88 -5.92
CA SER A 39 -9.22 7.42 -5.17
C SER A 39 -9.42 6.75 -3.81
N ALA A 40 -8.88 5.55 -3.58
CA ALA A 40 -8.89 4.91 -2.27
C ALA A 40 -7.67 5.25 -1.39
N ILE A 41 -6.69 5.98 -1.94
CA ILE A 41 -5.45 6.34 -1.25
C ILE A 41 -5.57 7.78 -0.78
N ARG A 42 -5.28 8.04 0.50
CA ARG A 42 -5.34 9.38 1.09
C ARG A 42 -4.01 9.76 1.74
N PRO A 43 -3.54 11.00 1.58
CA PRO A 43 -2.39 11.49 2.30
C PRO A 43 -2.71 11.67 3.80
N LEU A 44 -1.72 11.42 4.65
CA LEU A 44 -1.74 11.67 6.08
C LEU A 44 -0.77 12.80 6.44
N ALA A 45 -1.20 13.70 7.32
CA ALA A 45 -0.44 14.86 7.73
C ALA A 45 -0.70 15.23 9.19
N TRP A 46 0.21 15.98 9.81
CA TRP A 46 -0.05 16.71 11.05
C TRP A 46 -0.08 18.22 10.80
N LEU A 47 -0.67 18.97 11.73
CA LEU A 47 -0.72 20.43 11.67
C LEU A 47 0.38 21.05 12.53
N ASP A 48 1.19 21.93 11.94
CA ASP A 48 2.14 22.72 12.74
C ASP A 48 1.46 23.83 13.56
N SER A 49 2.25 24.56 14.35
CA SER A 49 1.77 25.69 15.15
C SER A 49 1.15 26.83 14.34
N LYS A 50 1.39 26.86 13.02
CA LYS A 50 0.80 27.80 12.07
C LYS A 50 -0.37 27.19 11.28
N ARG A 51 -0.85 26.01 11.68
CA ARG A 51 -1.91 25.23 11.04
C ARG A 51 -1.61 24.84 9.59
N ARG A 52 -0.32 24.65 9.27
CA ARG A 52 0.12 24.16 7.96
C ARG A 52 0.19 22.64 7.99
N LEU A 53 -0.20 22.02 6.88
CA LEU A 53 -0.12 20.57 6.72
C LEU A 53 1.31 20.11 6.47
N ASN A 54 1.76 19.15 7.27
CA ASN A 54 3.03 18.46 7.11
C ASN A 54 2.74 17.00 6.84
N PHE A 55 2.88 16.59 5.59
CA PHE A 55 2.57 15.25 5.13
C PHE A 55 3.65 14.27 5.57
N VAL A 56 3.23 13.20 6.23
CA VAL A 56 4.11 12.19 6.83
C VAL A 56 3.96 10.81 6.19
N GLY A 57 2.84 10.57 5.52
CA GLY A 57 2.55 9.27 4.95
C GLY A 57 1.33 9.29 4.06
N SER A 58 0.96 8.10 3.64
CA SER A 58 -0.20 7.76 2.85
C SER A 58 -1.06 6.78 3.63
N SER A 59 -2.27 6.53 3.15
CA SER A 59 -3.17 5.55 3.72
C SER A 59 -4.08 4.98 2.66
N LEU A 60 -4.54 3.76 2.88
CA LEU A 60 -5.57 3.07 2.11
C LEU A 60 -6.85 3.05 2.93
N LEU A 61 -7.97 3.44 2.31
CA LEU A 61 -9.28 3.30 2.92
C LEU A 61 -9.85 1.93 2.60
N PHE A 62 -10.38 1.23 3.60
CA PHE A 62 -10.98 -0.09 3.47
C PHE A 62 -12.38 -0.13 4.07
N GLU A 63 -13.25 -0.96 3.49
CA GLU A 63 -14.57 -1.29 4.02
C GLU A 63 -14.73 -2.82 4.02
N VAL A 64 -15.05 -3.37 5.20
CA VAL A 64 -15.27 -4.81 5.43
C VAL A 64 -16.54 -4.95 6.27
N GLY A 65 -17.58 -5.57 5.70
CA GLY A 65 -18.94 -5.46 6.23
C GLY A 65 -19.33 -4.00 6.46
N THR A 66 -19.68 -3.65 7.71
CA THR A 66 -20.01 -2.27 8.12
C THR A 66 -18.84 -1.49 8.70
N THR A 67 -17.66 -2.09 8.76
CA THR A 67 -16.48 -1.50 9.40
C THR A 67 -15.61 -0.80 8.37
N ARG A 68 -15.36 0.49 8.59
CA ARG A 68 -14.40 1.26 7.79
C ARG A 68 -13.07 1.39 8.51
N LEU A 69 -12.01 1.14 7.76
CA LEU A 69 -10.65 1.14 8.24
C LEU A 69 -9.83 2.15 7.44
N LEU A 70 -8.91 2.81 8.13
CA LEU A 70 -7.77 3.44 7.50
C LEU A 70 -6.56 2.56 7.77
N VAL A 71 -5.90 2.11 6.71
CA VAL A 71 -4.70 1.28 6.75
C VAL A 71 -3.50 2.11 6.30
N THR A 72 -2.38 2.03 7.00
CA THR A 72 -1.14 2.75 6.68
C THR A 72 0.07 1.94 7.13
N ALA A 73 1.28 2.47 6.98
CA ALA A 73 2.45 1.93 7.65
C ALA A 73 2.39 2.33 9.14
N ALA A 74 2.72 1.42 10.04
CA ALA A 74 2.58 1.68 11.48
C ALA A 74 3.46 2.85 11.93
N HIS A 75 4.64 3.06 11.32
CA HIS A 75 5.49 4.19 11.69
C HIS A 75 4.88 5.55 11.33
N VAL A 76 3.93 5.58 10.40
CA VAL A 76 3.17 6.80 10.10
C VAL A 76 2.23 7.15 11.25
N LEU A 77 1.69 6.14 11.96
CA LEU A 77 0.88 6.38 13.17
C LEU A 77 1.73 6.85 14.35
N ASP A 78 3.00 6.43 14.42
CA ASP A 78 3.94 6.86 15.46
C ASP A 78 4.21 8.38 15.44
N GLU A 79 3.96 9.04 14.29
CA GLU A 79 4.04 10.50 14.14
C GLU A 79 2.99 11.24 14.98
N GLU A 80 1.87 10.59 15.34
CA GLU A 80 0.83 11.18 16.18
C GLU A 80 1.37 11.55 17.58
N ALA A 81 2.22 10.69 18.15
CA ALA A 81 2.85 10.93 19.44
C ALA A 81 3.89 12.06 19.39
N ARG A 82 4.51 12.29 18.23
CA ARG A 82 5.57 13.29 18.03
C ARG A 82 5.02 14.66 17.71
N HIS A 83 3.94 14.72 16.94
CA HIS A 83 3.46 15.96 16.31
C HIS A 83 2.01 16.31 16.62
N GLY A 84 1.28 15.43 17.30
CA GLY A 84 -0.15 15.59 17.58
C GLY A 84 -1.04 14.89 16.57
N PRO A 85 -2.36 15.13 16.60
CA PRO A 85 -3.34 14.36 15.84
C PRO A 85 -3.05 14.29 14.34
N LEU A 86 -3.23 13.12 13.76
CA LEU A 86 -3.16 12.96 12.31
C LEU A 86 -4.42 13.50 11.63
N HIS A 87 -4.22 14.06 10.44
CA HIS A 87 -5.23 14.58 9.54
C HIS A 87 -5.16 13.83 8.22
N VAL A 88 -6.33 13.57 7.64
CA VAL A 88 -6.48 12.91 6.34
C VAL A 88 -7.23 13.83 5.39
N ALA A 89 -6.77 13.89 4.13
CA ALA A 89 -7.43 14.69 3.12
C ALA A 89 -8.75 14.05 2.66
N THR A 90 -9.77 14.89 2.47
CA THR A 90 -11.09 14.54 1.95
C THR A 90 -11.41 15.39 0.72
N PRO A 91 -12.40 15.03 -0.11
CA PRO A 91 -12.87 15.91 -1.18
C PRO A 91 -13.34 17.29 -0.69
N ALA A 92 -13.78 17.39 0.58
CA ALA A 92 -14.24 18.63 1.21
C ALA A 92 -13.12 19.40 1.94
N GLY A 93 -11.87 18.94 1.89
CA GLY A 93 -10.73 19.53 2.60
C GLY A 93 -9.97 18.48 3.40
N GLN A 94 -10.11 18.49 4.72
CA GLN A 94 -9.44 17.55 5.62
C GLN A 94 -10.25 17.30 6.89
N THR A 95 -9.98 16.17 7.54
CA THR A 95 -10.53 15.85 8.86
C THR A 95 -9.44 15.25 9.75
N THR A 96 -9.58 15.42 11.07
CA THR A 96 -8.76 14.68 12.03
C THR A 96 -9.15 13.20 11.99
N VAL A 97 -8.14 12.33 12.01
CA VAL A 97 -8.32 10.88 12.02
C VAL A 97 -8.75 10.45 13.43
N GLY A 98 -10.02 10.11 13.57
CA GLY A 98 -10.62 9.58 14.79
C GLY A 98 -10.86 8.08 14.69
N GLY A 99 -10.91 7.40 15.84
CA GLY A 99 -11.10 5.95 15.89
C GLY A 99 -10.10 5.17 16.74
N LEU A 100 -10.19 3.85 16.69
CA LEU A 100 -9.38 2.92 17.47
C LEU A 100 -8.12 2.53 16.71
N ARG A 101 -6.95 2.86 17.23
CA ARG A 101 -5.65 2.53 16.63
C ARG A 101 -5.23 1.10 16.96
N ARG A 102 -4.69 0.42 15.97
CA ARG A 102 -4.10 -0.92 16.07
C ARG A 102 -2.90 -0.98 15.13
N TRP A 103 -1.93 -1.82 15.44
CA TRP A 103 -0.78 -2.03 14.59
C TRP A 103 -0.24 -3.44 14.82
N THR A 104 0.51 -3.95 13.85
CA THR A 104 1.34 -5.14 14.03
C THR A 104 2.44 -4.87 15.05
N GLN A 105 2.92 -5.90 15.73
CA GLN A 105 3.99 -5.79 16.71
C GLN A 105 5.00 -6.89 16.48
N ALA A 106 6.28 -6.60 16.71
CA ALA A 106 7.30 -7.63 16.78
C ALA A 106 7.01 -8.59 17.95
N PRO A 107 7.47 -9.86 17.88
CA PRO A 107 7.25 -10.84 18.94
C PRO A 107 7.78 -10.44 20.33
N ASP A 108 8.84 -9.64 20.38
CA ASP A 108 9.44 -9.11 21.60
C ASP A 108 8.85 -7.75 22.04
N GLY A 109 7.90 -7.23 21.27
CA GLY A 109 7.27 -5.93 21.49
C GLY A 109 8.11 -4.74 21.01
N ASP A 110 9.27 -4.97 20.39
CA ASP A 110 10.07 -3.88 19.81
C ASP A 110 9.38 -3.33 18.55
N ARG A 111 8.95 -2.06 18.61
CA ARG A 111 8.23 -1.41 17.52
C ARG A 111 9.11 -1.22 16.28
N ASP A 112 10.40 -0.96 16.49
CA ASP A 112 11.36 -0.73 15.40
C ASP A 112 11.77 -2.05 14.71
N ALA A 113 11.47 -3.18 15.33
CA ALA A 113 11.72 -4.53 14.80
C ALA A 113 10.47 -5.19 14.20
N ASP A 114 9.32 -4.51 14.15
CA ASP A 114 8.09 -5.07 13.58
C ASP A 114 8.26 -5.30 12.07
N PRO A 115 8.32 -6.57 11.61
CA PRO A 115 8.61 -6.86 10.21
C PRO A 115 7.44 -6.49 9.29
N PHE A 116 6.21 -6.35 9.82
CA PHE A 116 5.04 -6.07 8.98
C PHE A 116 4.74 -4.59 8.87
N ASP A 117 5.06 -3.83 9.91
CA ASP A 117 4.90 -2.37 9.98
C ASP A 117 3.54 -1.89 9.45
N LEU A 118 2.44 -2.59 9.79
CA LEU A 118 1.08 -2.24 9.38
C LEU A 118 0.34 -1.53 10.51
N GLY A 119 -0.18 -0.34 10.19
CA GLY A 119 -1.03 0.46 11.06
C GLY A 119 -2.48 0.45 10.60
N PHE A 120 -3.40 0.42 11.55
CA PHE A 120 -4.84 0.41 11.33
C PHE A 120 -5.52 1.44 12.24
N VAL A 121 -6.52 2.13 11.70
CA VAL A 121 -7.49 2.90 12.48
C VAL A 121 -8.88 2.40 12.14
N VAL A 122 -9.56 1.79 13.11
CA VAL A 122 -11.00 1.52 13.01
C VAL A 122 -11.71 2.85 13.18
N LEU A 123 -12.23 3.39 12.08
CA LEU A 123 -12.73 4.76 12.03
C LEU A 123 -13.95 4.93 12.92
N ASP A 124 -13.96 6.01 13.70
CA ASP A 124 -15.17 6.41 14.42
C ASP A 124 -16.25 6.93 13.45
N PRO A 125 -17.51 7.08 13.90
CA PRO A 125 -18.60 7.52 13.02
C PRO A 125 -18.35 8.90 12.37
N GLN A 126 -17.67 9.82 13.05
CA GLN A 126 -17.43 11.16 12.53
C GLN A 126 -16.40 11.14 11.39
N THR A 127 -15.26 10.47 11.60
CA THR A 127 -14.23 10.33 10.57
C THR A 127 -14.72 9.47 9.41
N SER A 128 -15.48 8.40 9.70
CA SER A 128 -16.13 7.56 8.69
C SER A 128 -17.08 8.36 7.79
N GLN A 129 -17.89 9.25 8.37
CA GLN A 129 -18.79 10.11 7.61
C GLN A 129 -18.03 11.14 6.77
N ALA A 130 -16.96 11.74 7.31
CA ALA A 130 -16.13 12.69 6.57
C ALA A 130 -15.41 12.07 5.36
N LEU A 131 -15.15 10.76 5.41
CA LEU A 131 -14.53 9.98 4.33
C LEU A 131 -15.55 9.27 3.45
N ALA A 132 -16.86 9.36 3.71
CA ALA A 132 -17.87 8.56 3.02
C ALA A 132 -17.93 8.77 1.49
N SER A 133 -17.46 9.93 1.00
CA SER A 133 -17.37 10.23 -0.44
C SER A 133 -16.08 9.75 -1.09
N CYS A 134 -15.11 9.25 -0.32
CA CYS A 134 -13.91 8.60 -0.83
C CYS A 134 -14.21 7.15 -1.23
N ARG A 135 -13.44 6.62 -2.19
CA ARG A 135 -13.47 5.19 -2.48
C ARG A 135 -12.89 4.44 -1.28
N HIS A 136 -13.53 3.34 -0.92
CA HIS A 136 -13.00 2.35 0.02
C HIS A 136 -12.71 1.06 -0.73
N LEU A 137 -11.57 0.46 -0.46
CA LEU A 137 -11.23 -0.87 -0.95
C LEU A 137 -12.02 -1.91 -0.17
N THR A 138 -12.47 -2.91 -0.90
CA THR A 138 -13.13 -4.10 -0.36
C THR A 138 -12.18 -5.28 -0.43
N LEU A 139 -12.59 -6.42 0.15
CA LEU A 139 -11.83 -7.66 0.05
C LEU A 139 -11.64 -8.11 -1.40
N GLU A 140 -12.56 -7.76 -2.30
CA GLU A 140 -12.38 -8.05 -3.71
C GLU A 140 -11.19 -7.28 -4.29
N ASP A 141 -10.93 -6.05 -3.87
CA ASP A 141 -9.85 -5.22 -4.44
C ASP A 141 -8.44 -5.72 -4.11
N VAL A 142 -8.30 -6.79 -3.32
CA VAL A 142 -7.03 -7.32 -2.82
C VAL A 142 -6.67 -8.62 -3.55
N ASP A 143 -5.40 -8.78 -3.91
CA ASP A 143 -4.87 -10.06 -4.38
C ASP A 143 -3.98 -10.71 -3.31
N PRO A 144 -4.48 -11.72 -2.58
CA PRO A 144 -3.67 -12.44 -1.61
C PRO A 144 -2.61 -13.34 -2.25
N SER A 145 -2.79 -13.69 -3.54
CA SER A 145 -1.92 -14.62 -4.24
C SER A 145 -0.76 -13.86 -4.91
N LEU A 146 0.45 -14.05 -4.37
CA LEU A 146 1.69 -13.72 -5.09
C LEU A 146 2.41 -14.94 -5.69
N GLU A 147 1.77 -16.11 -5.58
CA GLU A 147 2.33 -17.40 -6.01
C GLU A 147 2.06 -17.71 -7.48
N ASP A 148 1.21 -16.94 -8.16
CA ASP A 148 0.92 -17.19 -9.57
C ASP A 148 2.16 -16.83 -10.43
N PRO A 149 2.82 -17.81 -11.08
CA PRO A 149 3.95 -17.55 -11.96
C PRO A 149 3.58 -16.70 -13.19
N GLU A 150 2.29 -16.48 -13.45
CA GLU A 150 1.78 -15.52 -14.45
C GLU A 150 1.63 -14.08 -13.92
N LEU A 151 1.97 -13.83 -12.66
CA LEU A 151 1.99 -12.48 -12.09
C LEU A 151 2.82 -11.53 -12.97
N PRO A 152 2.35 -10.30 -13.20
CA PRO A 152 3.09 -9.27 -13.92
C PRO A 152 4.56 -9.19 -13.52
N GLU A 153 5.43 -9.02 -14.52
CA GLU A 153 6.78 -8.52 -14.28
C GLU A 153 6.74 -7.11 -13.68
N ASP A 154 5.74 -6.27 -14.01
CA ASP A 154 5.64 -4.89 -13.54
C ASP A 154 4.57 -4.67 -12.46
N CYS A 155 4.92 -3.91 -11.44
CA CYS A 155 4.02 -3.41 -10.41
C CYS A 155 3.86 -1.90 -10.50
N LEU A 156 2.80 -1.38 -9.88
CA LEU A 156 2.53 0.04 -9.74
C LEU A 156 2.48 0.40 -8.26
N ALA A 157 3.39 1.25 -7.81
CA ALA A 157 3.35 1.87 -6.49
C ALA A 157 2.63 3.22 -6.57
N ILE A 158 1.73 3.47 -5.63
CA ILE A 158 0.98 4.73 -5.53
C ILE A 158 1.00 5.22 -4.08
N GLY A 159 1.34 6.49 -3.88
CA GLY A 159 1.36 7.16 -2.58
C GLY A 159 1.48 8.67 -2.74
N PHE A 160 1.59 9.39 -1.63
CA PHE A 160 1.66 10.85 -1.58
C PHE A 160 2.97 11.29 -0.94
N PRO A 161 4.03 11.50 -1.73
CA PRO A 161 5.30 11.94 -1.16
C PRO A 161 5.15 13.36 -0.59
N GLY A 162 5.65 13.57 0.64
CA GLY A 162 5.40 14.80 1.41
C GLY A 162 6.08 16.05 0.82
N ASN A 163 7.00 15.87 -0.10
CA ASN A 163 7.72 16.92 -0.82
C ASN A 163 7.10 17.26 -2.21
N TRP A 164 5.97 16.63 -2.58
CA TRP A 164 5.15 16.92 -3.77
C TRP A 164 3.86 17.69 -3.45
N VAL A 165 3.98 18.58 -2.48
CA VAL A 165 2.88 19.41 -2.00
C VAL A 165 3.00 20.78 -2.66
N SER A 166 1.94 21.20 -3.35
CA SER A 166 1.85 22.59 -3.81
C SER A 166 1.61 23.49 -2.60
N HIS A 167 2.61 24.30 -2.24
CA HIS A 167 2.53 25.26 -1.14
C HIS A 167 1.97 26.62 -1.57
N SER A 168 1.18 26.66 -2.65
CA SER A 168 0.58 27.91 -3.14
C SER A 168 -0.25 28.62 -2.07
N ASP A 169 -0.87 27.85 -1.17
CA ASP A 169 -1.37 28.33 0.10
C ASP A 169 -1.22 27.21 1.16
N PRO A 170 -0.53 27.45 2.29
CA PRO A 170 -0.31 26.44 3.33
C PRO A 170 -1.57 25.86 3.97
N ALA A 171 -2.70 26.58 3.91
CA ALA A 171 -3.99 26.13 4.40
C ALA A 171 -4.74 25.23 3.39
N THR A 172 -4.34 25.27 2.11
CA THR A 172 -4.95 24.53 1.00
C THR A 172 -3.95 23.62 0.30
N ALA A 173 -2.87 23.25 1.00
CA ALA A 173 -1.83 22.37 0.51
C ALA A 173 -2.43 21.10 -0.13
N VAL A 174 -2.37 21.03 -1.46
CA VAL A 174 -2.88 19.89 -2.22
C VAL A 174 -1.75 18.88 -2.35
N ALA A 175 -1.89 17.73 -1.69
CA ALA A 175 -1.00 16.61 -1.91
C ALA A 175 -1.23 16.03 -3.30
N THR A 176 -0.15 15.80 -4.04
CA THR A 176 -0.21 15.19 -5.37
C THR A 176 0.21 13.73 -5.26
N PRO A 177 -0.56 12.77 -5.81
CA PRO A 177 -0.13 11.38 -5.80
C PRO A 177 1.08 11.19 -6.73
N MET A 178 1.99 10.31 -6.32
CA MET A 178 3.06 9.78 -7.15
C MET A 178 2.72 8.38 -7.60
N PHE A 179 2.94 8.13 -8.88
CA PHE A 179 2.84 6.83 -9.53
C PHE A 179 4.24 6.40 -9.94
N ALA A 180 4.67 5.22 -9.49
CA ALA A 180 5.92 4.61 -9.90
C ALA A 180 5.64 3.22 -10.45
N VAL A 181 6.12 2.97 -11.67
CA VAL A 181 6.05 1.65 -12.30
C VAL A 181 7.45 1.05 -12.29
N GLY A 182 7.55 -0.21 -11.89
CA GLY A 182 8.82 -0.91 -11.88
C GLY A 182 8.65 -2.42 -11.74
N PRO A 183 9.73 -3.18 -11.97
CA PRO A 183 9.66 -4.62 -11.96
C PRO A 183 9.46 -5.15 -10.54
N ARG A 184 8.68 -6.23 -10.39
CA ARG A 184 8.66 -7.03 -9.17
C ARG A 184 10.02 -7.71 -8.99
N LEU A 185 10.58 -7.62 -7.79
CA LEU A 185 11.85 -8.26 -7.47
C LEU A 185 11.63 -9.70 -6.98
N LYS A 186 12.60 -10.57 -7.25
CA LYS A 186 12.53 -12.02 -6.96
C LYS A 186 12.89 -12.33 -5.51
N ALA A 187 12.56 -13.54 -5.05
CA ALA A 187 12.88 -14.03 -3.71
C ALA A 187 14.38 -13.90 -3.35
N SER A 188 15.29 -14.09 -4.32
CA SER A 188 16.74 -13.91 -4.11
C SER A 188 17.13 -12.50 -3.67
N GLU A 189 16.37 -11.48 -4.08
CA GLU A 189 16.63 -10.07 -3.73
C GLU A 189 16.11 -9.72 -2.33
N HIS A 190 15.21 -10.54 -1.76
CA HIS A 190 14.69 -10.35 -0.40
C HIS A 190 15.75 -10.63 0.67
N GLN A 191 16.59 -11.66 0.44
CA GLN A 191 17.65 -12.04 1.37
C GLN A 191 18.66 -10.90 1.59
N GLY A 192 19.01 -10.16 0.52
CA GLY A 192 19.92 -9.02 0.60
C GLY A 192 19.36 -7.84 1.40
N LEU A 193 18.05 -7.79 1.60
CA LEU A 193 17.35 -6.75 2.36
C LEU A 193 16.90 -7.22 3.74
N GLY A 194 17.15 -8.49 4.11
CA GLY A 194 16.70 -9.01 5.42
C GLY A 194 15.18 -9.05 5.58
N VAL A 195 14.43 -9.14 4.47
CA VAL A 195 12.96 -9.28 4.49
C VAL A 195 12.58 -10.68 4.01
N ALA A 196 11.41 -11.18 4.44
CA ALA A 196 10.93 -12.50 4.06
C ALA A 196 9.85 -12.41 2.98
N GLU A 197 10.06 -13.12 1.86
CA GLU A 197 9.17 -13.15 0.69
C GLU A 197 7.72 -13.57 0.99
N PRO A 198 7.43 -14.49 1.93
CA PRO A 198 6.04 -14.78 2.33
C PRO A 198 5.28 -13.57 2.91
N PHE A 199 6.01 -12.58 3.43
CA PHE A 199 5.43 -11.41 4.11
C PHE A 199 5.59 -10.11 3.32
N HIS A 200 6.53 -10.05 2.39
CA HIS A 200 6.89 -8.84 1.68
C HIS A 200 6.77 -8.98 0.17
N ALA A 201 6.35 -7.91 -0.48
CA ALA A 201 6.44 -7.72 -1.91
C ALA A 201 7.47 -6.62 -2.18
N LEU A 202 8.36 -6.87 -3.14
CA LEU A 202 9.43 -5.95 -3.52
C LEU A 202 9.22 -5.45 -4.94
N MET A 203 9.46 -4.15 -5.14
CA MET A 203 9.43 -3.52 -6.44
C MET A 203 10.72 -2.72 -6.66
N GLY A 204 11.36 -2.93 -7.80
CA GLY A 204 12.43 -2.07 -8.27
C GLY A 204 11.88 -0.66 -8.49
N PHE A 205 12.57 0.33 -7.94
CA PHE A 205 12.16 1.73 -7.95
C PHE A 205 13.22 2.57 -8.63
N ASP A 206 12.83 3.15 -9.77
CA ASP A 206 13.55 4.25 -10.39
C ASP A 206 12.76 5.53 -10.15
N LYS A 207 13.35 6.45 -9.38
CA LYS A 207 12.71 7.75 -9.16
C LYS A 207 12.46 8.44 -10.50
N GLU A 208 13.40 8.39 -11.44
CA GLU A 208 13.31 9.13 -12.70
C GLU A 208 12.16 8.65 -13.61
N SER A 209 11.60 7.45 -13.36
CA SER A 209 10.39 6.94 -14.03
C SER A 209 9.07 7.31 -13.34
N SER A 210 9.13 7.99 -12.19
CA SER A 210 7.94 8.35 -11.41
C SER A 210 7.23 9.58 -11.99
N VAL A 211 5.90 9.58 -11.91
CA VAL A 211 5.04 10.64 -12.47
C VAL A 211 3.95 11.06 -11.50
N ASP A 212 3.32 12.20 -11.77
CA ASP A 212 2.04 12.59 -11.18
C ASP A 212 0.92 12.59 -12.23
N LEU A 213 -0.24 13.15 -11.87
CA LEU A 213 -1.40 13.29 -12.77
C LEU A 213 -1.18 14.26 -13.95
N GLU A 214 -0.24 15.21 -13.80
CA GLU A 214 0.15 16.17 -14.84
C GLU A 214 1.27 15.63 -15.75
N GLY A 215 1.93 14.54 -15.34
CA GLY A 215 2.94 13.81 -16.09
C GLY A 215 4.30 13.77 -15.37
N PRO A 216 5.40 13.62 -16.12
CA PRO A 216 6.75 13.58 -15.53
C PRO A 216 7.13 14.88 -14.84
N ARG A 217 7.31 14.81 -13.52
CA ARG A 217 7.94 15.83 -12.68
C ARG A 217 9.37 15.44 -12.36
N ILE A 218 10.16 16.37 -11.81
CA ILE A 218 11.43 15.99 -11.16
C ILE A 218 11.03 15.17 -9.93
N PRO A 219 11.32 13.86 -9.93
CA PRO A 219 10.80 12.97 -8.93
C PRO A 219 11.63 13.10 -7.65
N PRO A 220 10.98 13.28 -6.50
CA PRO A 220 11.65 13.48 -5.26
C PRO A 220 11.98 12.11 -4.67
N ASP A 221 12.63 12.10 -3.51
CA ASP A 221 12.69 10.87 -2.74
C ASP A 221 11.25 10.50 -2.28
N PRO A 222 10.88 9.20 -2.29
CA PRO A 222 9.51 8.72 -2.04
C PRO A 222 9.05 8.86 -0.57
N PHE A 223 9.71 9.70 0.24
CA PHE A 223 9.30 9.98 1.61
C PHE A 223 7.86 10.47 1.66
N GLY A 224 7.02 9.80 2.45
CA GLY A 224 5.57 10.03 2.53
C GLY A 224 4.72 9.03 1.72
N MET A 225 5.32 8.18 0.88
CA MET A 225 4.58 7.10 0.22
C MET A 225 4.23 5.93 1.15
N SER A 226 4.87 5.80 2.31
CA SER A 226 4.57 4.76 3.30
C SER A 226 3.09 4.79 3.69
N GLY A 227 2.44 3.63 3.72
CA GLY A 227 0.99 3.45 3.81
C GLY A 227 0.23 3.55 2.49
N GLY A 228 0.92 3.82 1.38
CA GLY A 228 0.38 3.74 0.03
C GLY A 228 0.19 2.31 -0.45
N GLY A 229 -0.27 2.12 -1.69
CA GLY A 229 -0.55 0.80 -2.25
C GLY A 229 0.46 0.36 -3.30
N LEU A 230 0.80 -0.93 -3.29
CA LEU A 230 1.47 -1.62 -4.38
C LEU A 230 0.42 -2.44 -5.15
N TRP A 231 0.33 -2.26 -6.46
CA TRP A 231 -0.77 -2.76 -7.29
C TRP A 231 -0.27 -3.58 -8.47
N ARG A 232 -1.11 -4.51 -8.91
CA ARG A 232 -0.93 -5.23 -10.17
C ARG A 232 -1.02 -4.27 -11.37
N PHE A 233 -0.02 -4.26 -12.27
CA PHE A 233 0.04 -3.32 -13.40
C PHE A 233 -0.06 -3.95 -14.80
N SER A 234 0.29 -5.24 -15.01
CA SER A 234 0.19 -5.86 -16.35
C SER A 234 -1.23 -5.86 -16.93
N SER A 235 -2.22 -5.86 -16.03
CA SER A 235 -3.64 -5.66 -16.30
C SER A 235 -3.90 -4.45 -17.21
N LEU A 236 -3.31 -3.32 -16.82
CA LEU A 236 -3.44 -2.05 -17.52
C LEU A 236 -2.73 -2.11 -18.87
N ARG A 237 -1.51 -2.67 -18.92
CA ARG A 237 -0.71 -2.79 -20.15
C ARG A 237 -1.35 -3.63 -21.24
N ARG A 238 -2.06 -4.70 -20.88
CA ARG A 238 -2.64 -5.64 -21.85
C ARG A 238 -4.02 -5.22 -22.36
N GLY A 239 -4.59 -4.11 -21.86
CA GLY A 239 -5.92 -3.63 -22.25
C GLY A 239 -7.04 -4.63 -21.98
N GLN A 240 -6.81 -5.62 -21.11
CA GLN A 240 -7.84 -6.54 -20.62
C GLN A 240 -8.70 -5.83 -19.56
N GLU A 241 -9.92 -6.32 -19.28
CA GLU A 241 -10.73 -5.90 -18.13
C GLU A 241 -10.08 -6.34 -16.80
N ALA A 242 -8.85 -5.93 -16.60
CA ALA A 242 -8.05 -6.49 -15.57
C ALA A 242 -8.17 -5.56 -14.36
N ARG A 243 -8.93 -6.06 -13.38
CA ARG A 243 -9.14 -5.38 -12.09
C ARG A 243 -7.78 -5.14 -11.46
N ASN A 244 -7.47 -3.88 -11.17
CA ASN A 244 -6.26 -3.52 -10.42
C ASN A 244 -6.44 -4.05 -9.01
N ARG A 245 -5.66 -5.06 -8.65
CA ARG A 245 -5.69 -5.64 -7.31
C ARG A 245 -4.49 -5.16 -6.50
N LEU A 246 -4.73 -4.88 -5.23
CA LEU A 246 -3.72 -4.51 -4.26
C LEU A 246 -2.87 -5.74 -3.92
N LEU A 247 -1.57 -5.63 -4.11
CA LEU A 247 -0.57 -6.64 -3.78
C LEU A 247 0.02 -6.45 -2.38
N GLY A 248 -0.02 -5.22 -1.86
CA GLY A 248 0.50 -4.90 -0.53
C GLY A 248 0.45 -3.42 -0.19
N VAL A 249 0.77 -3.12 1.07
CA VAL A 249 0.88 -1.75 1.61
C VAL A 249 2.35 -1.36 1.63
N LEU A 250 2.71 -0.24 1.00
CA LEU A 250 4.08 0.27 1.00
C LEU A 250 4.49 0.61 2.45
N ILE A 251 5.64 0.13 2.90
CA ILE A 251 6.15 0.41 4.26
C ILE A 251 7.51 1.10 4.23
N GLU A 252 8.35 0.81 3.24
CA GLU A 252 9.71 1.32 3.25
C GLU A 252 10.29 1.51 1.86
N TRP A 253 11.28 2.38 1.77
CA TRP A 253 12.12 2.56 0.61
C TRP A 253 13.59 2.37 1.00
N ARG A 254 14.28 1.41 0.36
CA ARG A 254 15.71 1.14 0.54
C ARG A 254 16.45 1.22 -0.79
N GLY A 255 17.04 2.39 -1.07
CA GLY A 255 17.87 2.61 -2.26
C GLY A 255 17.06 2.48 -3.57
N PRO A 256 17.27 1.44 -4.40
CA PRO A 256 16.49 1.24 -5.61
C PRO A 256 15.25 0.35 -5.38
N THR A 257 14.82 0.12 -4.14
CA THR A 257 13.74 -0.84 -3.85
C THR A 257 12.63 -0.21 -2.99
N LEU A 258 11.39 -0.36 -3.42
CA LEU A 258 10.22 -0.17 -2.58
C LEU A 258 9.79 -1.51 -1.97
N ILE A 259 9.48 -1.47 -0.68
CA ILE A 259 9.10 -2.62 0.14
C ILE A 259 7.64 -2.44 0.56
N ALA A 260 6.83 -3.45 0.32
CA ALA A 260 5.44 -3.49 0.77
C ALA A 260 5.17 -4.74 1.61
N THR A 261 4.34 -4.61 2.63
CA THR A 261 3.77 -5.77 3.34
C THR A 261 2.68 -6.38 2.50
N ARG A 262 2.76 -7.70 2.28
CA ARG A 262 1.88 -8.43 1.35
C ARG A 262 0.42 -8.33 1.76
N ALA A 263 -0.44 -8.27 0.75
CA ALA A 263 -1.88 -8.35 0.86
C ALA A 263 -2.36 -9.53 1.72
N GLY A 264 -1.73 -10.70 1.63
CA GLY A 264 -2.06 -11.84 2.50
C GLY A 264 -1.90 -11.54 4.00
N VAL A 265 -0.84 -10.83 4.38
CA VAL A 265 -0.60 -10.40 5.77
C VAL A 265 -1.65 -9.35 6.17
N LEU A 266 -1.91 -8.38 5.29
CA LEU A 266 -2.96 -7.37 5.49
C LEU A 266 -4.33 -8.02 5.76
N LEU A 267 -4.75 -8.98 4.94
CA LEU A 267 -6.03 -9.66 5.09
C LEU A 267 -6.08 -10.49 6.39
N SER A 268 -4.97 -11.10 6.80
CA SER A 268 -4.89 -11.79 8.09
C SER A 268 -5.11 -10.83 9.24
N ALA A 269 -4.44 -9.67 9.22
CA ALA A 269 -4.62 -8.64 10.24
C ALA A 269 -6.05 -8.08 10.27
N ILE A 270 -6.64 -7.80 9.10
CA ILE A 270 -8.05 -7.36 9.01
C ILE A 270 -9.01 -8.38 9.63
N ARG A 271 -8.76 -9.68 9.40
CA ARG A 271 -9.58 -10.77 9.98
C ARG A 271 -9.62 -10.73 11.50
N ASP A 272 -8.46 -10.47 12.11
CA ASP A 272 -8.31 -10.44 13.57
C ASP A 272 -8.90 -9.14 14.16
N LEU A 273 -8.89 -8.06 13.38
CA LEU A 273 -9.37 -6.74 13.80
C LEU A 273 -10.87 -6.54 13.67
N VAL A 274 -11.52 -7.15 12.68
CA VAL A 274 -12.94 -6.92 12.36
C VAL A 274 -13.76 -8.15 12.72
N PRO A 275 -14.58 -8.09 13.79
CA PRO A 275 -15.49 -9.18 14.14
C PRO A 275 -16.39 -9.56 12.96
N GLY A 276 -16.43 -10.84 12.58
CA GLY A 276 -17.23 -11.34 11.47
C GLY A 276 -16.54 -11.36 10.10
N ALA A 277 -15.40 -10.68 9.94
CA ALA A 277 -14.63 -10.70 8.68
C ALA A 277 -14.13 -12.11 8.28
N SER A 278 -14.06 -13.04 9.24
CA SER A 278 -13.70 -14.44 8.98
C SER A 278 -14.67 -15.14 8.02
N ALA A 279 -15.96 -14.80 8.04
CA ALA A 279 -16.95 -15.38 7.12
C ALA A 279 -16.73 -14.87 5.68
N GLU A 280 -16.50 -13.56 5.52
CA GLU A 280 -16.25 -12.95 4.20
C GLU A 280 -14.88 -13.37 3.62
N LEU A 281 -13.85 -13.49 4.47
CA LEU A 281 -12.50 -13.88 4.06
C LEU A 281 -12.35 -15.39 3.78
N SER A 282 -13.20 -16.23 4.38
CA SER A 282 -13.28 -17.65 4.06
C SER A 282 -13.59 -17.84 2.58
N ASP A 283 -14.53 -17.07 2.03
CA ASP A 283 -14.96 -17.15 0.64
C ASP A 283 -13.93 -16.55 -0.35
N ALA A 284 -13.07 -15.64 0.12
CA ALA A 284 -12.05 -14.97 -0.70
C ALA A 284 -10.66 -15.66 -0.71
N ALA A 285 -10.40 -16.64 0.17
CA ALA A 285 -9.10 -17.30 0.25
C ALA A 285 -8.88 -18.33 -0.87
N PRO A 286 -7.68 -18.37 -1.51
CA PRO A 286 -7.36 -19.43 -2.47
C PRO A 286 -7.40 -20.81 -1.78
N PRO A 287 -7.79 -21.89 -2.51
CA PRO A 287 -8.06 -23.21 -1.94
C PRO A 287 -6.92 -23.81 -1.12
N ASP A 288 -5.66 -23.49 -1.43
CA ASP A 288 -4.49 -24.13 -0.81
C ASP A 288 -4.19 -23.66 0.62
N LEU A 289 -4.51 -22.42 0.99
CA LEU A 289 -4.33 -21.93 2.37
C LEU A 289 -5.39 -22.46 3.35
N ARG A 290 -6.46 -23.09 2.84
CA ARG A 290 -7.45 -23.78 3.68
C ARG A 290 -6.90 -25.09 4.25
N ASN A 291 -5.98 -25.75 3.53
CA ASN A 291 -5.49 -27.08 3.85
C ASN A 291 -4.27 -27.10 4.79
N GLU A 292 -3.49 -26.02 4.90
CA GLU A 292 -2.32 -26.00 5.81
C GLU A 292 -2.69 -25.87 7.29
N ARG A 293 -3.84 -25.26 7.61
CA ARG A 293 -4.36 -25.20 8.98
C ARG A 293 -4.85 -26.55 9.50
N GLU A 294 -5.28 -27.46 8.62
CA GLU A 294 -5.69 -28.82 9.01
C GLU A 294 -4.50 -29.78 9.18
N ARG A 295 -3.29 -29.41 8.73
CA ARG A 295 -2.10 -30.27 8.80
C ARG A 295 -1.20 -30.04 10.01
N THR A 296 -1.42 -28.99 10.80
CA THR A 296 -0.49 -28.63 11.90
C THR A 296 -0.87 -29.13 13.31
N GLU A 297 -1.99 -29.83 13.49
CA GLU A 297 -2.34 -30.52 14.74
C GLU A 297 -3.04 -31.87 14.42
N PRO A 298 -2.31 -33.02 14.30
CA PRO A 298 -2.05 -33.84 15.48
C PRO A 298 -0.82 -34.79 15.38
N GLU A 299 0.33 -34.39 14.81
CA GLU A 299 1.52 -35.28 14.79
C GLU A 299 2.41 -35.19 16.04
N ARG A 300 2.13 -34.29 17.00
CA ARG A 300 2.89 -34.16 18.25
C ARG A 300 2.49 -35.14 19.38
N ARG A 301 1.66 -36.15 19.11
CA ARG A 301 1.21 -37.13 20.13
C ARG A 301 1.65 -38.58 19.91
N ARG A 302 2.62 -38.86 19.02
CA ARG A 302 3.04 -40.24 18.72
C ARG A 302 4.49 -40.63 19.05
N THR A 303 5.28 -39.78 19.69
CA THR A 303 6.69 -40.12 20.02
C THR A 303 7.00 -40.41 21.49
N ASP A 304 6.05 -40.28 22.41
CA ASP A 304 6.30 -40.53 23.85
C ASP A 304 5.54 -41.77 24.36
N ALA A 305 5.88 -42.94 23.81
CA ALA A 305 5.53 -44.23 24.40
C ALA A 305 6.50 -45.33 23.91
N GLN A 306 7.72 -45.29 24.41
CA GLN A 306 8.59 -46.47 24.49
C GLN A 306 8.91 -46.71 25.96
N GLU A 307 8.17 -47.64 26.55
CA GLU A 307 8.50 -48.25 27.85
C GLU A 307 9.77 -49.10 27.76
N PRO A 308 10.52 -49.26 28.86
CA PRO A 308 11.69 -50.12 28.92
C PRO A 308 11.26 -51.58 29.16
N GLY A 309 11.81 -52.51 28.39
CA GLY A 309 11.67 -53.94 28.61
C GLY A 309 13.04 -54.62 28.69
N ASP A 310 13.30 -55.17 29.87
CA ASP A 310 14.17 -56.31 30.26
C ASP A 310 15.48 -56.60 29.50
#